data_AF-A0A7J4UWT6-F1
#
_entry.id   AF-A0A7J4UWT6-F1
#
_cell.length_a   1.000
_cell.length_b   1.000
_cell.length_c   1.000
_cell.angle_alpha   90.00
_cell.angle_beta   90.00
_cell.angle_gamma   90.00
#
_symmetry.space_group_name_H-M   'P 1'
#
loop_
_entity.id
_entity.type
_entity.pdbx_description
1 polymer ?
#
loop_
_entity_poly.entity_id
_entity_poly.type
_entity_poly.pdbx_seq_one_letter_code
_entity_poly.pdbx_strand_id
1 'polypeptide(L)'
;MEILQILQIIIGLPLALFLPGYLITRIFFKELEELEKIALGFVVSIAVDIFLGLFLGYNKYMKELTGGITALNLWIYLGSITILLLIFWALIRRNERKAVMHAIKSLFVKNK
;
A
#
# COMPACT_ATOMS: atom_id res chain seq x y z
N MET A 1 12.98 -27.72 -0.16
CA MET A 1 11.93 -26.69 -0.09
C MET A 1 10.98 -26.93 -1.24
N GLU A 2 9.69 -27.04 -0.96
CA GLU A 2 8.65 -27.05 -1.98
C GLU A 2 8.65 -25.72 -2.75
N ILE A 3 8.45 -25.73 -4.07
CA ILE A 3 8.44 -24.53 -4.94
C ILE A 3 7.49 -23.45 -4.39
N LEU A 4 6.36 -23.88 -3.81
CA LEU A 4 5.36 -23.00 -3.22
C LEU A 4 5.91 -22.16 -2.04
N GLN A 5 6.78 -22.74 -1.21
CA GLN A 5 7.37 -22.04 -0.07
C GLN A 5 8.35 -20.96 -0.54
N ILE A 6 9.10 -21.24 -1.60
CA ILE A 6 10.02 -20.28 -2.21
C ILE A 6 9.23 -19.08 -2.76
N LEU A 7 8.13 -19.34 -3.46
CA LEU A 7 7.24 -18.28 -3.96
C LEU A 7 6.64 -17.44 -2.82
N GLN A 8 6.22 -18.08 -1.72
CA GLN A 8 5.71 -17.37 -0.55
C GLN A 8 6.76 -16.42 0.06
N ILE A 9 8.02 -16.84 0.15
CA ILE A 9 9.08 -15.98 0.68
C ILE A 9 9.37 -14.83 -0.29
N ILE A 10 9.52 -15.13 -1.58
CA ILE A 10 9.86 -14.13 -2.61
C ILE A 10 8.77 -13.06 -2.74
N ILE A 11 7.50 -13.43 -2.63
CA ILE A 11 6.37 -12.50 -2.76
C ILE A 11 6.00 -11.88 -1.41
N GLY A 12 6.00 -12.67 -0.35
CA GLY A 12 5.59 -12.25 0.98
C GLY A 12 6.55 -11.22 1.58
N LEU A 13 7.85 -11.35 1.31
CA LEU A 13 8.85 -10.43 1.85
C LEU A 13 8.68 -8.99 1.33
N PRO A 14 8.59 -8.73 0.00
CA PRO A 14 8.25 -7.40 -0.50
C PRO A 14 6.88 -6.92 -0.05
N LEU A 15 5.90 -7.82 0.06
CA LEU A 15 4.54 -7.48 0.49
C LEU A 15 4.49 -7.00 1.94
N ALA A 16 5.23 -7.64 2.84
CA ALA A 16 5.29 -7.25 4.26
C ALA A 16 6.19 -6.03 4.48
N LEU A 17 7.38 -6.02 3.88
CA LEU A 17 8.40 -5.04 4.24
C LEU A 17 8.41 -3.78 3.39
N PHE A 18 7.72 -3.74 2.24
CA PHE A 18 7.87 -2.60 1.32
C PHE A 18 6.57 -2.11 0.68
N LEU A 19 5.78 -2.99 0.06
CA LEU A 19 4.68 -2.58 -0.83
C LEU A 19 3.63 -1.66 -0.19
N PRO A 20 2.98 -2.02 0.93
CA PRO A 20 1.94 -1.20 1.51
C PRO A 20 2.51 0.13 2.03
N GLY A 21 3.70 0.08 2.65
CA GLY A 21 4.38 1.29 3.11
C GLY A 21 4.76 2.24 1.98
N TYR A 22 5.33 1.73 0.89
CA TYR A 22 5.69 2.53 -0.28
C TYR A 22 4.46 3.15 -0.96
N LEU A 23 3.33 2.44 -1.00
CA LEU A 23 2.08 3.01 -1.53
C LEU A 23 1.57 4.15 -0.64
N ILE A 24 1.60 3.99 0.68
CA ILE A 24 1.24 5.05 1.63
C ILE A 24 2.17 6.26 1.43
N THR A 25 3.50 6.05 1.38
CA THR A 25 4.44 7.16 1.18
C THR A 25 4.20 7.88 -0.13
N ARG A 26 3.97 7.15 -1.21
CA ARG A 26 3.68 7.73 -2.52
C ARG A 26 2.35 8.50 -2.59
N ILE A 27 1.34 8.07 -1.83
CA ILE A 27 0.03 8.70 -1.81
C ILE A 27 0.05 9.98 -0.97
N PHE A 28 0.63 9.93 0.22
CA PHE A 28 0.53 11.00 1.23
C PHE A 28 1.73 11.94 1.26
N PHE A 29 2.92 11.50 0.86
CA PHE A 29 4.17 12.26 0.95
C PHE A 29 4.70 12.59 -0.45
N LYS A 30 3.93 13.38 -1.20
CA LYS A 30 4.23 13.70 -2.62
C LYS A 30 5.53 14.51 -2.80
N GLU A 31 5.83 15.38 -1.83
CA GLU A 31 6.96 16.32 -1.86
C GLU A 31 8.32 15.66 -1.61
N LEU A 32 8.36 14.43 -1.08
CA LEU A 32 9.61 13.73 -0.81
C LEU A 32 10.30 13.28 -2.11
N GLU A 33 11.62 13.19 -2.08
CA GLU A 33 12.38 12.59 -3.18
C GLU A 33 12.13 11.08 -3.25
N GLU A 34 12.38 10.46 -4.42
CA GLU A 34 12.08 9.03 -4.60
C GLU A 34 12.89 8.13 -3.67
N LEU A 35 14.15 8.47 -3.36
CA LEU A 35 14.97 7.72 -2.40
C LEU A 35 14.40 7.83 -0.97
N GLU A 36 13.94 9.00 -0.57
CA GLU A 36 13.30 9.22 0.73
C GLU A 36 11.98 8.46 0.84
N LYS A 37 11.16 8.45 -0.22
CA LYS A 37 9.92 7.66 -0.29
C LYS A 37 10.17 6.17 -0.15
N ILE A 38 11.26 5.66 -0.74
CA ILE A 38 11.67 4.26 -0.61
C ILE A 38 12.07 3.97 0.84
N ALA A 39 12.96 4.78 1.43
CA ALA A 39 13.43 4.61 2.79
C ALA A 39 12.28 4.67 3.81
N LEU A 40 11.43 5.70 3.71
CA LEU A 40 10.23 5.83 4.54
C LEU A 40 9.23 4.70 4.27
N GLY A 41 9.16 4.21 3.02
CA GLY A 41 8.29 3.10 2.63
C GLY A 41 8.54 1.84 3.46
N PHE A 42 9.81 1.48 3.69
CA PHE A 42 10.14 0.35 4.57
C PHE A 42 9.64 0.55 6.01
N VAL A 43 9.88 1.74 6.59
CA VAL A 43 9.47 2.06 7.96
C VAL A 43 7.95 2.03 8.11
N VAL A 44 7.24 2.62 7.14
CA VAL A 44 5.77 2.63 7.14
C VAL A 44 5.21 1.23 6.94
N SER A 45 5.86 0.37 6.15
CA SER A 45 5.43 -1.02 5.97
C SER A 45 5.51 -1.81 7.28
N ILE A 46 6.62 -1.67 8.01
CA ILE A 46 6.77 -2.29 9.33
C ILE A 46 5.71 -1.76 10.31
N ALA A 47 5.41 -0.46 10.27
CA ALA A 47 4.32 0.10 11.07
C ALA A 47 2.97 -0.54 10.72
N VAL A 48 2.66 -0.71 9.43
CA VAL A 48 1.45 -1.40 8.97
C VAL A 48 1.39 -2.84 9.51
N ASP A 49 2.49 -3.58 9.46
CA ASP A 49 2.55 -4.95 9.98
C ASP A 49 2.29 -5.01 11.49
N ILE A 50 2.82 -4.06 12.27
CA ILE A 50 2.56 -3.95 13.71
C ILE A 50 1.07 -3.69 13.96
N PHE A 51 0.48 -2.71 13.28
CA PHE A 51 -0.95 -2.42 13.40
C PHE A 51 -1.81 -3.60 12.98
N LEU A 52 -1.42 -4.32 11.92
CA LEU A 52 -2.11 -5.50 11.46
C LEU A 52 -2.03 -6.64 12.50
N GLY A 53 -0.87 -6.88 13.09
CA GLY A 53 -0.70 -7.87 14.16
C GLY A 53 -1.59 -7.57 15.37
N LEU A 54 -1.66 -6.30 15.78
CA LEU A 54 -2.57 -5.85 16.83
C LEU A 54 -4.03 -6.05 16.41
N PHE A 55 -4.41 -5.66 15.20
CA PHE A 55 -5.76 -5.86 14.69
C PHE A 55 -6.18 -7.33 14.70
N LEU A 56 -5.28 -8.25 14.32
CA LEU A 56 -5.58 -9.68 14.27
C LEU A 56 -5.59 -10.34 15.66
N GLY A 57 -4.84 -9.83 16.62
CA GLY A 57 -4.48 -10.59 17.82
C GLY A 57 -4.56 -9.87 19.16
N TYR A 58 -4.95 -8.60 19.21
CA TYR A 58 -4.85 -7.78 20.42
C TYR A 58 -5.59 -8.37 21.64
N ASN A 59 -6.78 -8.94 21.44
CA ASN A 59 -7.54 -9.59 22.51
C ASN A 59 -8.36 -10.78 21.98
N LYS A 60 -9.01 -11.51 22.90
CA LYS A 60 -9.82 -12.69 22.56
C LYS A 60 -10.92 -12.38 21.54
N TYR A 61 -11.61 -11.26 21.70
CA TYR A 61 -12.67 -10.83 20.79
C TYR A 61 -12.14 -10.57 19.37
N MET A 62 -11.04 -9.82 19.22
CA MET A 62 -10.41 -9.55 17.92
C MET A 62 -9.88 -10.83 17.27
N LYS A 63 -9.31 -11.75 18.06
CA LYS A 63 -8.84 -13.05 17.58
C LYS A 63 -9.99 -13.90 17.03
N GLU A 64 -11.13 -13.92 17.71
CA GLU A 64 -12.34 -14.66 17.26
C GLU A 64 -12.95 -14.02 16.01
N LEU A 65 -12.97 -12.68 15.94
CA LEU A 65 -13.52 -11.94 14.80
C LEU A 65 -12.67 -12.07 13.53
N THR A 66 -11.35 -11.91 13.67
CA THR A 66 -10.42 -11.85 12.53
C THR A 66 -9.83 -13.22 12.15
N GLY A 67 -10.03 -14.23 12.99
CA GLY A 67 -9.40 -15.55 12.89
C GLY A 67 -7.98 -15.61 13.47
N GLY A 68 -7.48 -14.52 14.06
CA GLY A 68 -6.18 -14.49 14.73
C GLY A 68 -4.98 -14.34 13.80
N ILE A 69 -3.79 -14.28 14.41
CA ILE A 69 -2.51 -14.21 13.69
C ILE A 69 -2.18 -15.60 13.14
N THR A 70 -2.63 -15.86 11.91
CA THR A 70 -2.28 -17.05 11.12
C THR A 70 -1.62 -16.62 9.81
N ALA A 71 -0.83 -17.49 9.19
CA ALA A 71 -0.20 -17.19 7.91
C ALA A 71 -1.24 -16.80 6.85
N LEU A 72 -2.33 -17.57 6.73
CA LEU A 72 -3.40 -17.30 5.77
C LEU A 72 -4.04 -15.93 5.99
N ASN A 73 -4.37 -15.58 7.25
CA ASN A 73 -4.99 -14.29 7.55
C ASN A 73 -4.02 -13.14 7.25
N LEU A 74 -2.75 -13.24 7.63
CA LEU A 74 -1.75 -12.21 7.29
C LEU A 74 -1.70 -11.97 5.78
N TRP A 75 -1.65 -13.01 4.96
CA TRP A 75 -1.68 -12.90 3.50
C TRP A 75 -2.96 -12.22 2.99
N ILE A 76 -4.13 -12.60 3.51
CA ILE A 76 -5.42 -12.04 3.10
C ILE A 76 -5.50 -10.56 3.46
N TYR A 77 -5.24 -10.20 4.72
CA TYR A 77 -5.41 -8.83 5.19
C TYR A 77 -4.37 -7.88 4.60
N LEU A 78 -3.09 -8.28 4.59
CA LEU A 78 -2.02 -7.48 4.01
C LEU A 78 -2.19 -7.33 2.49
N GLY A 79 -2.59 -8.40 1.81
CA GLY A 79 -2.95 -8.37 0.39
C GLY A 79 -4.12 -7.43 0.12
N SER A 80 -5.17 -7.49 0.95
CA SER A 80 -6.35 -6.62 0.83
C SER A 80 -6.00 -5.15 1.06
N ILE A 81 -5.22 -4.82 2.09
CA ILE A 81 -4.73 -3.46 2.36
C ILE A 81 -3.94 -2.94 1.15
N THR A 82 -3.03 -3.76 0.62
CA THR A 82 -2.21 -3.40 -0.54
C THR A 82 -3.05 -3.15 -1.80
N ILE A 83 -4.04 -4.01 -2.07
CA ILE A 83 -4.97 -3.84 -3.21
C ILE A 83 -5.79 -2.54 -3.06
N LEU A 84 -6.31 -2.26 -1.86
CA LEU A 84 -7.04 -1.03 -1.59
C LEU A 84 -6.17 0.21 -1.81
N LEU A 85 -4.92 0.18 -1.34
CA LEU A 85 -3.96 1.27 -1.56
C LEU A 85 -3.61 1.45 -3.04
N LEU A 86 -3.46 0.36 -3.80
CA LEU A 86 -3.24 0.41 -5.25
C LEU A 86 -4.42 1.06 -5.98
N ILE A 87 -5.65 0.67 -5.63
CA ILE A 87 -6.86 1.26 -6.21
C ILE A 87 -6.91 2.75 -5.86
N PHE A 88 -6.67 3.10 -4.59
CA PHE A 88 -6.70 4.49 -4.14
C PHE A 88 -5.67 5.36 -4.87
N TRP A 89 -4.43 4.85 -5.00
CA TRP A 89 -3.38 5.51 -5.78
C TRP A 89 -3.77 5.70 -7.25
N ALA A 90 -4.35 4.68 -7.89
CA ALA A 90 -4.79 4.75 -9.28
C ALA A 90 -5.90 5.79 -9.49
N LEU A 91 -6.84 5.92 -8.53
CA LEU A 91 -7.90 6.92 -8.56
C LEU A 91 -7.35 8.35 -8.44
N ILE A 92 -6.43 8.59 -7.51
CA ILE A 92 -5.77 9.90 -7.35
C ILE A 92 -5.04 10.28 -8.63
N ARG A 93 -4.24 9.37 -9.18
CA ARG A 93 -3.45 9.62 -10.39
C ARG A 93 -4.35 9.86 -11.62
N ARG A 94 -5.53 9.25 -11.68
CA ARG A 94 -6.51 9.50 -12.73
C ARG A 94 -7.07 10.93 -12.64
N ASN A 95 -7.35 11.40 -11.43
CA ASN A 95 -7.87 12.75 -11.22
C ASN A 95 -6.84 13.84 -11.57
N GLU A 96 -5.58 13.64 -11.17
CA GLU A 96 -4.49 14.55 -11.51
C GLU A 96 -4.30 14.70 -13.03
N ARG A 97 -4.30 13.58 -13.77
CA ARG A 97 -4.19 13.61 -15.25
C ARG A 97 -5.32 14.40 -15.91
N LYS A 98 -6.55 14.27 -15.39
CA LYS A 98 -7.71 15.04 -15.90
C LYS A 98 -7.55 16.53 -15.64
N ALA A 99 -7.12 16.91 -14.44
CA ALA A 99 -6.90 18.30 -14.06
C ALA A 99 -5.84 18.97 -14.95
N VAL A 100 -4.71 18.28 -15.18
CA VAL A 100 -3.64 18.76 -16.08
C VAL A 100 -4.15 18.94 -17.50
N MET A 101 -4.94 17.99 -18.02
CA MET A 101 -5.49 18.09 -19.38
C MET A 101 -6.49 19.24 -19.53
N HIS A 102 -7.28 19.52 -18.50
CA HIS A 102 -8.17 20.68 -18.47
C HIS A 102 -7.39 22.00 -18.45
N ALA A 103 -6.35 22.09 -17.62
CA ALA A 103 -5.48 23.27 -17.56
C ALA A 103 -4.81 23.54 -18.92
N ILE A 104 -4.26 22.50 -19.56
CA ILE A 104 -3.65 22.61 -20.90
C ILE A 104 -4.69 23.12 -21.92
N LYS A 105 -5.89 22.54 -21.96
CA LYS A 105 -6.95 23.00 -22.88
C LYS A 105 -7.31 24.47 -22.66
N SER A 106 -7.38 24.92 -21.41
CA SER A 106 -7.68 26.33 -21.11
C SER A 106 -6.60 27.31 -21.59
N LEU A 107 -5.33 26.90 -21.55
CA LEU A 107 -4.21 27.71 -22.07
C LEU A 107 -4.26 27.86 -23.60
N PHE A 108 -4.66 26.80 -24.32
CA PHE A 108 -4.77 26.84 -25.78
C PHE A 108 -6.00 27.59 -26.28
N VAL A 109 -7.12 27.59 -25.53
CA VAL A 109 -8.34 28.32 -25.92
C VAL A 109 -8.21 29.82 -25.68
N LYS A 110 -7.49 30.25 -24.63
CA LYS A 110 -7.32 31.68 -24.31
C LYS A 110 -6.37 32.43 -25.26
N ASN A 111 -5.61 31.70 -26.08
CA ASN A 111 -4.60 32.25 -27.00
C ASN A 111 -5.10 32.35 -28.46
N LYS A 112 -6.42 32.29 -28.67
CA LYS A 112 -7.14 32.60 -29.92
C LYS A 112 -8.13 33.72 -29.64
#